data_AF-A0A7D5Y8P1-F1
#
_entry.id   AF-A0A7D5Y8P1-F1
#
_cell.length_a   1.000
_cell.length_b   1.000
_cell.length_c   1.000
_cell.angle_alpha   90.00
_cell.angle_beta   90.00
_cell.angle_gamma   90.00
#
_symmetry.space_group_name_H-M   'P 1'
#
loop_
_entity.id
_entity.type
_entity.pdbx_description
1 polymer ?
#
loop_
_entity_poly.entity_id
_entity_poly.type
_entity_poly.pdbx_seq_one_letter_code
_entity_poly.pdbx_strand_id
1 'polypeptide(L)'
;MSEPATVGGSLIDEIVRDGARRMLAAALEAEVAAYIAAHADQVDAQGRRLVVRNGHARSRQVLTSAGAVEVSTPRVNDKRVDETGERRRFASAILPAWCRKSPKISEVLPLLYLHGLSSQDFVPALEQFLGTGSGLSATTITRLTVQWQDEARAFSGRDLSTADYVYVWADGVHLNVRLEQEKLCLLVIVGVRACGRKELVALAEGYRESAGSWADLLRDCARRGMRAPVLAVGDGALGFWNALREVFPASREQRCWFHKIGNVLAALPKSAHPGAKKALAEIWNAEDRDHARRAVAGFKLAYAAKFGKAVAKVVDDLDELLAFYDFPAEHWVHLRTTNPIESTFATVRHRTKVTKGPGSKAAGLAMAFKLIEAAQHRWRAVNAPHLVALVRAGARFERGQLVERPTAEPITTTAAAA
;
A
#
# COMPACT_ATOMS: atom_id res chain seq x y z
N MET A 1 -41.67 -27.60 -15.83
CA MET A 1 -41.60 -26.55 -14.80
C MET A 1 -40.46 -26.93 -13.88
N SER A 2 -39.28 -26.32 -14.06
CA SER A 2 -38.14 -26.57 -13.18
C SER A 2 -38.31 -25.75 -11.91
N GLU A 3 -38.32 -26.41 -10.76
CA GLU A 3 -38.24 -25.75 -9.46
C GLU A 3 -36.97 -24.88 -9.40
N PRO A 4 -37.06 -23.63 -8.94
CA PRO A 4 -35.88 -22.85 -8.63
C PRO A 4 -35.21 -23.51 -7.43
N ALA A 5 -33.92 -23.84 -7.58
CA ALA A 5 -33.09 -24.28 -6.47
C ALA A 5 -33.14 -23.22 -5.36
N THR A 6 -33.92 -23.49 -4.32
CA THR A 6 -34.00 -22.69 -3.10
C THR A 6 -32.67 -22.81 -2.39
N VAL A 7 -31.78 -21.86 -2.66
CA VAL A 7 -30.61 -21.62 -1.82
C VAL A 7 -31.15 -21.33 -0.43
N GLY A 8 -30.81 -22.17 0.55
CA GLY A 8 -31.16 -21.97 1.96
C GLY A 8 -30.52 -20.69 2.50
N GLY A 9 -31.15 -19.55 2.25
CA GLY A 9 -30.75 -18.23 2.71
C GLY A 9 -31.69 -17.69 3.77
N SER A 10 -31.18 -16.82 4.64
CA SER A 10 -32.00 -16.05 5.57
C SER A 10 -33.05 -15.24 4.80
N LEU A 11 -34.28 -15.15 5.32
CA LEU A 11 -35.35 -14.31 4.77
C LEU A 11 -34.89 -12.85 4.58
N ILE A 12 -33.99 -12.38 5.45
CA ILE A 12 -33.38 -11.05 5.36
C ILE A 12 -32.60 -10.92 4.05
N ASP A 13 -31.79 -11.92 3.69
CA ASP A 13 -30.93 -11.88 2.51
C ASP A 13 -31.74 -11.95 1.20
N GLU A 14 -32.86 -12.67 1.21
CA GLU A 14 -33.79 -12.70 0.08
C GLU A 14 -34.43 -11.33 -0.16
N ILE A 15 -34.89 -10.66 0.92
CA ILE A 15 -35.45 -9.31 0.86
C ILE A 15 -34.40 -8.32 0.33
N VAL A 16 -33.17 -8.39 0.84
CA VAL A 16 -32.06 -7.51 0.40
C VAL A 16 -31.76 -7.72 -1.08
N ARG A 17 -31.68 -8.97 -1.54
CA ARG A 17 -31.39 -9.31 -2.93
C ARG A 17 -32.50 -8.85 -3.88
N ASP A 18 -33.76 -9.02 -3.50
CA ASP A 18 -34.89 -8.56 -4.30
C ASP A 18 -34.97 -7.02 -4.33
N GLY A 19 -34.70 -6.36 -3.20
CA GLY A 19 -34.57 -4.90 -3.13
C GLY A 19 -33.49 -4.40 -4.09
N ALA A 20 -32.28 -4.98 -4.03
CA ALA A 20 -31.17 -4.64 -4.92
C ALA A 20 -31.53 -4.85 -6.41
N ARG A 21 -32.23 -5.94 -6.74
CA ARG A 21 -32.72 -6.23 -8.10
C ARG A 21 -33.64 -5.13 -8.61
N ARG A 22 -34.65 -4.75 -7.82
CA ARG A 22 -35.62 -3.71 -8.19
C ARG A 22 -34.96 -2.35 -8.33
N MET A 23 -34.08 -1.99 -7.39
CA MET A 23 -33.35 -0.72 -7.42
C MET A 23 -32.44 -0.62 -8.64
N LEU A 24 -31.68 -1.68 -8.95
CA LEU A 24 -30.81 -1.70 -10.12
C LEU A 24 -31.59 -1.61 -11.43
N ALA A 25 -32.71 -2.34 -11.52
CA ALA A 25 -33.60 -2.23 -12.68
C ALA A 25 -34.13 -0.80 -12.85
N ALA A 26 -34.64 -0.18 -11.78
CA ALA A 26 -35.14 1.20 -11.82
C ALA A 26 -34.04 2.22 -12.20
N ALA A 27 -32.81 2.04 -11.71
CA ALA A 27 -31.69 2.92 -12.04
C ALA A 27 -31.29 2.80 -13.53
N LEU A 28 -31.27 1.59 -14.09
CA LEU A 28 -31.01 1.37 -15.52
C LEU A 28 -32.11 1.94 -16.41
N GLU A 29 -33.37 1.83 -15.98
CA GLU A 29 -34.50 2.46 -16.64
C GLU A 29 -34.37 4.00 -16.67
N ALA A 30 -34.01 4.58 -15.52
CA ALA A 30 -33.80 6.02 -15.40
C ALA A 30 -32.62 6.51 -16.26
N GLU A 31 -31.51 5.76 -16.30
CA GLU A 31 -30.34 6.08 -17.12
C GLU A 31 -30.70 6.09 -18.62
N VAL A 32 -31.42 5.08 -19.10
CA VAL A 32 -31.88 5.03 -20.49
C VAL A 32 -32.89 6.13 -20.79
N ALA A 33 -33.84 6.40 -19.89
CA ALA A 33 -34.81 7.48 -20.07
C ALA A 33 -34.11 8.84 -20.16
N ALA A 34 -33.13 9.11 -19.29
CA ALA A 34 -32.32 10.33 -19.32
C ALA A 34 -31.54 10.45 -20.64
N TYR A 35 -30.92 9.36 -21.11
CA TYR A 35 -30.21 9.35 -22.39
C TYR A 35 -31.12 9.64 -23.58
N ILE A 36 -32.33 9.05 -23.63
CA ILE A 36 -33.29 9.30 -24.71
C ILE A 36 -33.81 10.75 -24.64
N ALA A 37 -34.11 11.25 -23.44
CA ALA A 37 -34.61 12.62 -23.25
C ALA A 37 -33.58 13.67 -23.67
N ALA A 38 -32.30 13.46 -23.35
CA ALA A 38 -31.20 14.34 -23.72
C ALA A 38 -30.97 14.43 -25.24
N HIS A 39 -31.56 13.53 -26.02
CA HIS A 39 -31.44 13.47 -27.49
C HIS A 39 -32.80 13.50 -28.19
N ALA A 40 -33.82 14.04 -27.53
CA ALA A 40 -35.19 14.06 -28.04
C ALA A 40 -35.37 14.98 -29.27
N ASP A 41 -34.49 15.98 -29.41
CA ASP A 41 -34.37 16.94 -30.51
C ASP A 41 -33.72 16.32 -31.77
N GLN A 42 -33.01 15.21 -31.62
CA GLN A 42 -32.30 14.54 -32.70
C GLN A 42 -33.28 13.70 -33.54
N VAL A 43 -33.74 14.26 -34.65
CA VAL A 43 -34.74 13.66 -35.54
C VAL A 43 -34.21 13.48 -36.99
N ASP A 44 -34.78 12.51 -37.72
CA ASP A 44 -34.53 12.36 -39.16
C ASP A 44 -35.32 13.40 -39.99
N ALA A 45 -35.12 13.38 -41.31
CA ALA A 45 -35.81 14.27 -42.25
C ALA A 45 -37.34 14.10 -42.25
N GLN A 46 -37.86 13.01 -41.68
CA GLN A 46 -39.29 12.72 -41.52
C GLN A 46 -39.79 13.01 -40.10
N GLY A 47 -38.99 13.67 -39.26
CA GLY A 47 -39.33 14.06 -37.90
C GLY A 47 -39.33 12.91 -36.88
N ARG A 48 -38.77 11.75 -37.23
CA ARG A 48 -38.72 10.59 -36.31
C ARG A 48 -37.45 10.67 -35.47
N ARG A 49 -37.57 10.38 -34.17
CA ARG A 49 -36.41 10.37 -33.26
C ARG A 49 -35.35 9.35 -33.70
N LEU A 50 -34.10 9.81 -33.73
CA LEU A 50 -32.92 8.99 -34.04
C LEU A 50 -32.50 8.11 -32.86
N VAL A 51 -32.82 8.52 -31.63
CA VAL A 51 -32.53 7.78 -30.40
C VAL A 51 -33.83 7.26 -29.82
N VAL A 52 -34.03 5.95 -29.86
CA VAL A 52 -35.27 5.31 -29.39
C VAL A 52 -34.99 4.10 -28.52
N ARG A 53 -35.93 3.79 -27.64
CA ARG A 53 -35.90 2.56 -26.85
C ARG A 53 -36.11 1.34 -27.75
N ASN A 54 -35.40 0.24 -27.46
CA ASN A 54 -35.46 -1.00 -28.23
C ASN A 54 -35.61 -2.25 -27.34
N GLY A 55 -36.60 -2.21 -26.45
CA GLY A 55 -36.89 -3.29 -25.50
C GLY A 55 -35.75 -3.54 -24.51
N HIS A 56 -35.59 -4.79 -24.09
CA HIS A 56 -34.56 -5.20 -23.14
C HIS A 56 -33.66 -6.30 -23.72
N ALA A 57 -32.44 -6.41 -23.19
CA ALA A 57 -31.57 -7.53 -23.46
C ALA A 57 -32.04 -8.79 -22.71
N ARG A 58 -31.54 -9.95 -23.13
CA ARG A 58 -31.76 -11.20 -22.40
C ARG A 58 -31.29 -11.06 -20.95
N SER A 59 -32.12 -11.49 -20.01
CA SER A 59 -31.77 -11.53 -18.59
C SER A 59 -30.49 -12.30 -18.36
N ARG A 60 -29.67 -11.79 -17.43
CA ARG A 60 -28.42 -12.42 -17.01
C ARG A 60 -28.17 -12.15 -15.53
N GLN A 61 -27.46 -13.04 -14.87
CA GLN A 61 -27.02 -12.78 -13.50
C GLN A 61 -25.80 -11.87 -13.45
N VAL A 62 -25.80 -10.97 -12.48
CA VAL A 62 -24.69 -10.10 -12.11
C VAL A 62 -24.40 -10.30 -10.63
N LEU A 63 -23.18 -10.69 -10.28
CA LEU A 63 -22.77 -10.82 -8.89
C LEU A 63 -22.53 -9.44 -8.26
N THR A 64 -23.21 -9.18 -7.16
CA THR A 64 -23.11 -7.95 -6.36
C THR A 64 -22.78 -8.28 -4.90
N SER A 65 -22.59 -7.26 -4.06
CA SER A 65 -22.48 -7.45 -2.61
C SER A 65 -23.74 -8.04 -1.96
N ALA A 66 -24.91 -7.92 -2.59
CA ALA A 66 -26.16 -8.55 -2.17
C ALA A 66 -26.34 -9.99 -2.72
N GLY A 67 -25.30 -10.52 -3.38
CA GLY A 67 -25.32 -11.80 -4.07
C GLY A 67 -25.65 -11.68 -5.56
N ALA A 68 -25.95 -12.81 -6.19
CA ALA A 68 -26.30 -12.88 -7.60
C ALA A 68 -27.69 -12.27 -7.86
N VAL A 69 -27.73 -11.21 -8.66
CA VAL A 69 -28.95 -10.49 -9.03
C VAL A 69 -29.24 -10.71 -10.50
N GLU A 70 -30.47 -11.09 -10.84
CA GLU A 70 -30.91 -11.17 -12.23
C GLU A 70 -31.17 -9.76 -12.78
N VAL A 71 -30.55 -9.44 -13.92
CA VAL A 71 -30.66 -8.13 -14.55
C VAL A 71 -31.09 -8.27 -16.00
N SER A 72 -32.15 -7.54 -16.36
CA SER A 72 -32.60 -7.32 -17.73
C SER A 72 -32.30 -5.86 -18.09
N THR A 73 -31.33 -5.63 -18.97
CA THR A 73 -30.88 -4.27 -19.29
C THR A 73 -31.76 -3.65 -20.38
N PRO A 74 -32.31 -2.45 -20.18
CA PRO A 74 -32.99 -1.73 -21.25
C PRO A 74 -32.01 -1.40 -22.38
N ARG A 75 -32.48 -1.47 -23.62
CA ARG A 75 -31.67 -1.20 -24.81
C ARG A 75 -32.11 0.08 -25.48
N VAL A 76 -31.14 0.79 -26.05
CA VAL A 76 -31.35 1.95 -26.89
C VAL A 76 -30.88 1.61 -28.30
N ASN A 77 -31.71 1.93 -29.29
CA ASN A 77 -31.30 2.00 -30.68
C ASN A 77 -30.96 3.46 -30.98
N ASP A 78 -29.67 3.76 -31.01
CA ASP A 78 -29.15 5.06 -31.40
C ASP A 78 -28.74 4.99 -32.88
N LYS A 79 -29.47 5.71 -33.73
CA LYS A 79 -29.25 5.75 -35.18
C LYS A 79 -28.30 6.87 -35.61
N ARG A 80 -27.82 7.69 -34.68
CA ARG A 80 -26.88 8.76 -34.99
C ARG A 80 -25.54 8.17 -35.41
N VAL A 81 -24.86 8.85 -36.31
CA VAL A 81 -23.49 8.52 -36.72
C VAL A 81 -22.50 9.48 -36.07
N ASP A 82 -21.29 9.01 -35.80
CA ASP A 82 -20.17 9.87 -35.42
C ASP A 82 -19.45 10.44 -36.66
N GLU A 83 -18.37 11.18 -36.42
CA GLU A 83 -17.60 11.86 -37.46
C GLU A 83 -16.89 10.90 -38.43
N THR A 84 -16.74 9.62 -38.05
CA THR A 84 -16.16 8.56 -38.88
C THR A 84 -17.23 7.78 -39.66
N GLY A 85 -18.51 8.10 -39.47
CA GLY A 85 -19.64 7.44 -40.12
C GLY A 85 -20.12 6.18 -39.40
N GLU A 86 -19.61 5.86 -38.21
CA GLU A 86 -20.06 4.72 -37.42
C GLU A 86 -21.27 5.07 -36.56
N ARG A 87 -22.15 4.08 -36.32
CA ARG A 87 -23.30 4.29 -35.43
C ARG A 87 -22.86 4.43 -33.99
N ARG A 88 -23.31 5.52 -33.35
CA ARG A 88 -23.18 5.71 -31.90
C ARG A 88 -23.91 4.59 -31.17
N ARG A 89 -23.35 4.16 -30.03
CA ARG A 89 -23.94 3.13 -29.18
C ARG A 89 -24.08 3.63 -27.76
N PHE A 90 -25.26 3.46 -27.19
CA PHE A 90 -25.46 3.67 -25.77
C PHE A 90 -24.62 2.67 -24.97
N ALA A 91 -23.83 3.18 -24.03
CA ALA A 91 -23.09 2.41 -23.06
C ALA A 91 -23.52 2.86 -21.67
N SER A 92 -24.11 1.94 -20.89
CA SER A 92 -24.49 2.19 -19.51
C SER A 92 -23.25 2.44 -18.64
N ALA A 93 -23.28 3.53 -17.87
CA ALA A 93 -22.28 3.82 -16.84
C ALA A 93 -22.52 2.96 -15.59
N ILE A 94 -23.78 2.63 -15.31
CA ILE A 94 -24.17 1.79 -14.16
C ILE A 94 -23.76 0.33 -14.38
N LEU A 95 -24.07 -0.24 -15.54
CA LEU A 95 -23.78 -1.64 -15.87
C LEU A 95 -23.17 -1.77 -17.27
N PRO A 96 -21.83 -1.70 -17.38
CA PRO A 96 -21.13 -1.82 -18.65
C PRO A 96 -21.48 -3.11 -19.41
N ALA A 97 -21.33 -3.07 -20.73
CA ALA A 97 -21.56 -4.21 -21.59
C ALA A 97 -20.77 -5.44 -21.09
N TRP A 98 -21.43 -6.60 -21.11
CA TRP A 98 -20.85 -7.89 -20.68
C TRP A 98 -20.45 -7.99 -19.20
N CYS A 99 -20.66 -6.95 -18.38
CA CYS A 99 -20.42 -7.02 -16.94
C CYS A 99 -21.22 -8.17 -16.30
N ARG A 100 -20.52 -9.04 -15.57
CA ARG A 100 -21.06 -10.20 -14.83
C ARG A 100 -20.88 -10.09 -13.32
N LYS A 101 -20.11 -9.12 -12.85
CA LYS A 101 -19.78 -8.91 -11.44
C LYS A 101 -19.47 -7.45 -11.19
N SER A 102 -19.90 -6.93 -10.04
CA SER A 102 -19.54 -5.57 -9.63
C SER A 102 -18.01 -5.42 -9.47
N PRO A 103 -17.46 -4.21 -9.69
CA PRO A 103 -16.05 -3.93 -9.42
C PRO A 103 -15.66 -4.29 -7.99
N LYS A 104 -16.54 -4.00 -7.02
CA LYS A 104 -16.26 -4.26 -5.61
C LYS A 104 -16.07 -5.74 -5.28
N ILE A 105 -16.87 -6.63 -5.87
CA ILE A 105 -16.64 -8.08 -5.72
C ILE A 105 -15.28 -8.47 -6.31
N SER A 106 -14.91 -7.90 -7.45
CA SER A 106 -13.60 -8.17 -8.07
C SER A 106 -12.43 -7.69 -7.23
N GLU A 107 -12.59 -6.61 -6.45
CA GLU A 107 -11.60 -6.10 -5.49
C GLU A 107 -11.43 -6.99 -4.24
N VAL A 108 -12.51 -7.66 -3.80
CA VAL A 108 -12.48 -8.49 -2.58
C VAL A 108 -11.82 -9.85 -2.81
N LEU A 109 -11.96 -10.44 -4.00
CA LEU A 109 -11.31 -11.72 -4.33
C LEU A 109 -9.78 -11.73 -4.13
N PRO A 110 -9.00 -10.72 -4.61
CA PRO A 110 -7.58 -10.59 -4.29
C PRO A 110 -7.30 -10.61 -2.79
N LEU A 111 -8.08 -9.84 -2.04
CA LEU A 111 -7.99 -9.70 -0.59
C LEU A 111 -8.20 -11.02 0.13
N LEU A 112 -9.15 -11.85 -0.32
CA LEU A 112 -9.38 -13.18 0.22
C LEU A 112 -8.19 -14.11 -0.06
N TYR A 113 -7.61 -14.04 -1.25
CA TYR A 113 -6.44 -14.86 -1.63
C TYR A 113 -5.25 -14.53 -0.73
N LEU A 114 -5.01 -13.23 -0.60
CA LEU A 114 -4.10 -12.60 0.35
C LEU A 114 -4.31 -13.02 1.78
N HIS A 115 -5.58 -13.12 2.15
CA HIS A 115 -5.98 -13.45 3.48
C HIS A 115 -5.86 -14.95 3.79
N GLY A 116 -5.33 -15.73 2.85
CA GLY A 116 -4.91 -17.12 3.04
C GLY A 116 -5.91 -18.13 2.51
N LEU A 117 -6.98 -17.70 1.84
CA LEU A 117 -7.88 -18.62 1.15
C LEU A 117 -7.18 -19.11 -0.13
N SER A 118 -7.13 -20.44 -0.32
CA SER A 118 -6.69 -21.00 -1.59
C SER A 118 -7.68 -20.62 -2.69
N SER A 119 -7.22 -20.51 -3.93
CA SER A 119 -8.11 -20.28 -5.07
C SER A 119 -9.19 -21.35 -5.22
N GLN A 120 -8.92 -22.57 -4.73
CA GLN A 120 -9.87 -23.68 -4.70
C GLN A 120 -10.94 -23.52 -3.60
N ASP A 121 -10.63 -22.79 -2.53
CA ASP A 121 -11.53 -22.59 -1.39
C ASP A 121 -12.48 -21.40 -1.58
N PHE A 122 -12.29 -20.61 -2.65
CA PHE A 122 -13.09 -19.42 -2.92
C PHE A 122 -14.55 -19.75 -3.20
N VAL A 123 -14.78 -20.77 -4.03
CA VAL A 123 -16.12 -21.21 -4.37
C VAL A 123 -16.82 -21.70 -3.09
N PRO A 124 -16.28 -22.66 -2.31
CA PRO A 124 -16.87 -23.05 -1.03
C PRO A 124 -17.11 -21.89 -0.05
N ALA A 125 -16.17 -20.94 0.06
CA ALA A 125 -16.25 -19.84 1.03
C ALA A 125 -17.26 -18.75 0.65
N LEU A 126 -17.46 -18.50 -0.65
CA LEU A 126 -18.29 -17.40 -1.13
C LEU A 126 -19.62 -17.85 -1.73
N GLU A 127 -19.77 -19.11 -2.11
CA GLU A 127 -21.01 -19.64 -2.67
C GLU A 127 -22.18 -19.48 -1.70
N GLN A 128 -21.94 -19.65 -0.39
CA GLN A 128 -22.96 -19.40 0.64
C GLN A 128 -23.43 -17.95 0.70
N PHE A 129 -22.56 -16.98 0.37
CA PHE A 129 -22.90 -15.56 0.38
C PHE A 129 -23.42 -15.06 -0.97
N LEU A 130 -22.86 -15.55 -2.08
CA LEU A 130 -23.11 -15.03 -3.42
C LEU A 130 -24.13 -15.87 -4.20
N GLY A 131 -24.50 -17.04 -3.69
CA GLY A 131 -25.56 -17.90 -4.21
C GLY A 131 -25.18 -18.72 -5.45
N THR A 132 -24.02 -18.47 -6.06
CA THR A 132 -23.47 -19.29 -7.15
C THR A 132 -21.94 -19.25 -7.12
N GLY A 133 -21.28 -20.34 -7.52
CA GLY A 133 -19.84 -20.33 -7.86
C GLY A 133 -19.49 -19.56 -9.14
N SER A 134 -20.48 -18.98 -9.84
CA SER A 134 -20.28 -18.34 -11.13
C SER A 134 -19.45 -17.05 -11.00
N GLY A 135 -18.34 -16.97 -11.75
CA GLY A 135 -17.41 -15.82 -11.67
C GLY A 135 -16.33 -15.92 -10.58
N LEU A 136 -16.25 -17.04 -9.87
CA LEU A 136 -15.23 -17.35 -8.85
C LEU A 136 -14.25 -18.45 -9.29
N SER A 137 -14.26 -18.84 -10.56
CA SER A 137 -13.42 -19.91 -11.10
C SER A 137 -11.92 -19.59 -11.00
N ALA A 138 -11.09 -20.65 -10.95
CA ALA A 138 -9.63 -20.51 -11.00
C ALA A 138 -9.14 -19.66 -12.19
N THR A 139 -9.78 -19.78 -13.35
CA THR A 139 -9.49 -18.96 -14.54
C THR A 139 -9.75 -17.47 -14.31
N THR A 140 -10.79 -17.13 -13.54
CA THR A 140 -11.07 -15.73 -13.18
C THR A 140 -9.97 -15.17 -12.28
N ILE A 141 -9.44 -15.99 -11.38
CA ILE A 141 -8.32 -15.62 -10.50
C ILE A 141 -7.04 -15.40 -11.32
N THR A 142 -6.72 -16.29 -12.25
CA THR A 142 -5.55 -16.10 -13.14
C THR A 142 -5.64 -14.78 -13.92
N ARG A 143 -6.82 -14.45 -14.49
CA ARG A 143 -7.02 -13.18 -15.20
C ARG A 143 -6.87 -11.97 -14.27
N LEU A 144 -7.33 -12.06 -13.03
CA LEU A 144 -7.14 -11.00 -12.04
C LEU A 144 -5.66 -10.81 -11.70
N THR A 145 -4.89 -11.88 -11.57
CA THR A 145 -3.45 -11.79 -11.35
C THR A 145 -2.74 -11.06 -12.49
N VAL A 146 -3.14 -11.28 -13.74
CA VAL A 146 -2.60 -10.53 -14.90
C VAL A 146 -2.92 -9.05 -14.78
N GLN A 147 -4.17 -8.70 -14.45
CA GLN A 147 -4.55 -7.31 -14.21
C GLN A 147 -3.71 -6.66 -13.11
N TRP A 148 -3.44 -7.35 -12.01
CA TRP A 148 -2.58 -6.80 -10.94
C TRP A 148 -1.13 -6.63 -11.38
N GLN A 149 -0.63 -7.47 -12.30
CA GLN A 149 0.69 -7.27 -12.88
C GLN A 149 0.72 -5.99 -13.73
N ASP A 150 -0.34 -5.71 -14.49
CA ASP A 150 -0.48 -4.46 -15.23
C ASP A 150 -0.53 -3.25 -14.29
N GLU A 151 -1.32 -3.32 -13.22
CA GLU A 151 -1.40 -2.27 -12.21
C GLU A 151 -0.06 -2.06 -11.47
N ALA A 152 0.63 -3.14 -11.11
CA ALA A 152 1.97 -3.06 -10.50
C ALA A 152 2.99 -2.44 -11.46
N ARG A 153 2.94 -2.78 -12.75
CA ARG A 153 3.79 -2.14 -13.78
C ARG A 153 3.50 -0.64 -13.91
N ALA A 154 2.21 -0.28 -13.98
CA ALA A 154 1.79 1.12 -14.04
C ALA A 154 2.25 1.90 -12.80
N PHE A 155 2.12 1.31 -11.61
CA PHE A 155 2.62 1.87 -10.36
C PHE A 155 4.14 2.07 -10.38
N SER A 156 4.90 1.06 -10.83
CA SER A 156 6.36 1.16 -10.91
C SER A 156 6.83 2.21 -11.92
N GLY A 157 6.02 2.53 -12.94
CA GLY A 157 6.31 3.59 -13.92
C GLY A 157 5.78 4.98 -13.54
N ARG A 158 5.07 5.15 -12.42
CA ARG A 158 4.40 6.41 -12.09
C ARG A 158 5.39 7.54 -11.78
N ASP A 159 4.98 8.76 -12.08
CA ASP A 159 5.71 9.97 -11.70
C ASP A 159 5.73 10.15 -10.17
N LEU A 160 6.93 10.39 -9.63
CA LEU A 160 7.18 10.65 -8.20
C LEU A 160 7.49 12.14 -7.93
N SER A 161 7.60 12.98 -8.96
CA SER A 161 7.91 14.42 -8.81
C SER A 161 6.82 15.20 -8.07
N THR A 162 5.58 14.73 -8.15
CA THR A 162 4.42 15.33 -7.47
C THR A 162 4.33 15.00 -5.98
N ALA A 163 5.17 14.11 -5.48
CA ALA A 163 5.16 13.63 -4.10
C ALA A 163 6.47 13.98 -3.40
N ASP A 164 6.38 14.73 -2.30
CA ASP A 164 7.55 15.03 -1.48
C ASP A 164 7.62 14.09 -0.26
N TYR A 165 8.57 13.14 -0.29
CA TYR A 165 8.81 12.19 0.79
C TYR A 165 9.89 12.70 1.74
N VAL A 166 9.50 13.00 2.98
CA VAL A 166 10.41 13.53 4.00
C VAL A 166 11.15 12.40 4.71
N TYR A 167 10.45 11.30 4.97
CA TYR A 167 11.03 10.08 5.53
C TYR A 167 10.78 8.92 4.60
N VAL A 168 11.70 7.97 4.56
CA VAL A 168 11.48 6.67 3.93
C VAL A 168 11.89 5.54 4.85
N TRP A 169 11.13 4.44 4.81
CA TRP A 169 11.54 3.14 5.32
C TRP A 169 11.90 2.25 4.14
N ALA A 170 12.98 1.50 4.28
CA ALA A 170 13.42 0.50 3.32
C ALA A 170 13.57 -0.86 4.02
N ASP A 171 13.03 -1.91 3.41
CA ASP A 171 13.18 -3.28 3.92
C ASP A 171 13.18 -4.33 2.80
N GLY A 172 13.82 -5.46 3.08
CA GLY A 172 13.86 -6.64 2.22
C GLY A 172 12.91 -7.72 2.71
N VAL A 173 11.90 -8.06 1.91
CA VAL A 173 10.88 -9.06 2.28
C VAL A 173 11.04 -10.32 1.45
N HIS A 174 11.21 -11.45 2.12
CA HIS A 174 11.34 -12.75 1.50
C HIS A 174 9.99 -13.49 1.44
N LEU A 175 9.55 -13.86 0.24
CA LEU A 175 8.36 -14.67 -0.02
C LEU A 175 8.76 -16.02 -0.63
N ASN A 176 8.05 -17.09 -0.24
CA ASN A 176 8.23 -18.40 -0.87
C ASN A 176 7.43 -18.44 -2.18
N VAL A 177 8.05 -18.82 -3.29
CA VAL A 177 7.39 -19.00 -4.60
C VAL A 177 7.20 -20.50 -4.86
N ARG A 178 6.05 -20.90 -5.40
CA ARG A 178 5.68 -22.33 -5.51
C ARG A 178 6.46 -23.08 -6.58
N LEU A 179 6.73 -22.43 -7.72
CA LEU A 179 7.35 -23.06 -8.90
C LEU A 179 8.86 -22.85 -8.99
N GLU A 180 9.47 -22.19 -8.01
CA GLU A 180 10.90 -21.89 -8.00
C GLU A 180 11.52 -22.31 -6.67
N GLN A 181 12.74 -22.85 -6.71
CA GLN A 181 13.46 -23.28 -5.50
C GLN A 181 13.97 -22.08 -4.67
N GLU A 182 14.08 -20.89 -5.27
CA GLU A 182 14.58 -19.68 -4.61
C GLU A 182 13.45 -18.83 -4.01
N LYS A 183 13.71 -18.24 -2.85
CA LYS A 183 12.81 -17.26 -2.23
C LYS A 183 12.85 -15.96 -3.04
N LEU A 184 11.67 -15.44 -3.36
CA LEU A 184 11.53 -14.10 -3.96
C LEU A 184 11.91 -13.06 -2.90
N CYS A 185 12.95 -12.27 -3.17
CA CYS A 185 13.30 -11.10 -2.37
C CYS A 185 12.61 -9.87 -2.99
N LEU A 186 11.75 -9.22 -2.20
CA LEU A 186 11.09 -7.98 -2.56
C LEU A 186 11.72 -6.83 -1.81
N LEU A 187 12.19 -5.83 -2.54
CA LEU A 187 12.68 -4.57 -1.97
C LEU A 187 11.51 -3.60 -1.88
N VAL A 188 11.26 -3.09 -0.68
CA VAL A 188 10.10 -2.25 -0.38
C VAL A 188 10.58 -0.90 0.12
N ILE A 189 10.03 0.18 -0.46
CA ILE A 189 10.21 1.54 0.05
C ILE A 189 8.84 2.12 0.41
N VAL A 190 8.66 2.49 1.69
CA VAL A 190 7.48 3.21 2.18
C VAL A 190 7.91 4.62 2.57
N GLY A 191 7.18 5.64 2.14
CA GLY A 191 7.52 7.05 2.35
C GLY A 191 6.48 7.78 3.18
N VAL A 192 6.89 8.87 3.82
CA VAL A 192 6.01 9.83 4.49
C VAL A 192 5.95 11.10 3.67
N ARG A 193 4.76 11.45 3.16
CA ARG A 193 4.54 12.72 2.49
C ARG A 193 4.68 13.90 3.46
N ALA A 194 4.89 15.10 2.94
CA ALA A 194 4.89 16.34 3.73
C ALA A 194 3.65 16.52 4.65
N CYS A 195 2.50 15.93 4.29
CA CYS A 195 1.28 15.92 5.13
C CYS A 195 1.26 14.82 6.21
N GLY A 196 2.34 14.09 6.41
CA GLY A 196 2.50 13.01 7.40
C GLY A 196 1.83 11.67 7.06
N ARG A 197 1.16 11.56 5.90
CA ARG A 197 0.60 10.28 5.42
C ARG A 197 1.69 9.37 4.91
N LYS A 198 1.58 8.08 5.26
CA LYS A 198 2.46 7.01 4.78
C LYS A 198 1.93 6.44 3.47
N GLU A 199 2.82 6.12 2.54
CA GLU A 199 2.45 5.42 1.31
C GLU A 199 3.59 4.57 0.76
N LEU A 200 3.25 3.52 0.02
CA LEU A 200 4.20 2.75 -0.77
C LEU A 200 4.77 3.68 -1.84
N VAL A 201 6.10 3.80 -1.87
CA VAL A 201 6.84 4.59 -2.85
C VAL A 201 7.24 3.71 -4.02
N ALA A 202 7.88 2.58 -3.70
CA ALA A 202 8.40 1.65 -4.68
C ALA A 202 8.40 0.21 -4.14
N LEU A 203 8.22 -0.73 -5.06
CA LEU A 203 8.28 -2.17 -4.82
C LEU A 203 8.97 -2.82 -6.03
N ALA A 204 10.03 -3.57 -5.79
CA ALA A 204 10.76 -4.25 -6.85
C ALA A 204 11.21 -5.64 -6.43
N GLU A 205 11.46 -6.49 -7.43
CA GLU A 205 12.23 -7.71 -7.23
C GLU A 205 13.70 -7.34 -7.02
N GLY A 206 14.34 -7.94 -6.01
CA GLY A 206 15.77 -7.87 -5.80
C GLY A 206 16.43 -9.23 -6.04
N TYR A 207 17.63 -9.23 -6.63
CA TYR A 207 18.49 -10.40 -6.54
C TYR A 207 19.16 -10.39 -5.16
N ARG A 208 18.46 -11.00 -4.19
CA ARG A 208 18.74 -10.85 -2.74
C ARG A 208 18.71 -9.37 -2.33
N GLU A 209 19.21 -9.05 -1.14
CA GLU A 209 19.41 -7.67 -0.66
C GLU A 209 20.75 -7.09 -1.15
N SER A 210 21.08 -7.29 -2.43
CA SER A 210 22.36 -6.83 -2.98
C SER A 210 22.41 -5.30 -3.15
N ALA A 211 23.60 -4.72 -3.05
CA ALA A 211 23.82 -3.29 -3.26
C ALA A 211 23.35 -2.82 -4.65
N GLY A 212 23.58 -3.66 -5.69
CA GLY A 212 23.11 -3.38 -7.04
C GLY A 212 21.59 -3.26 -7.14
N SER A 213 20.85 -4.22 -6.56
CA SER A 213 19.37 -4.18 -6.61
C SER A 213 18.79 -2.94 -5.90
N TRP A 214 19.38 -2.54 -4.77
CA TRP A 214 18.98 -1.31 -4.08
C TRP A 214 19.35 -0.05 -4.86
N ALA A 215 20.54 -0.01 -5.47
CA ALA A 215 20.97 1.12 -6.29
C ALA A 215 20.07 1.29 -7.50
N ASP A 216 19.71 0.20 -8.19
CA ASP A 216 18.81 0.25 -9.33
C ASP A 216 17.42 0.78 -8.93
N LEU A 217 16.87 0.32 -7.79
CA LEU A 217 15.59 0.80 -7.28
C LEU A 217 15.64 2.29 -6.90
N LEU A 218 16.68 2.74 -6.21
CA LEU A 218 16.81 4.15 -5.81
C LEU A 218 17.07 5.06 -7.00
N ARG A 219 17.93 4.65 -7.95
CA ARG A 219 18.17 5.39 -9.20
C ARG A 219 16.90 5.47 -10.05
N ASP A 220 16.10 4.41 -10.09
CA ASP A 220 14.78 4.42 -10.73
C ASP A 220 13.83 5.43 -10.04
N CYS A 221 13.76 5.44 -8.72
CA CYS A 221 12.96 6.42 -7.99
C CYS A 221 13.43 7.87 -8.29
N ALA A 222 14.74 8.12 -8.27
CA ALA A 222 15.32 9.42 -8.60
C ALA A 222 14.97 9.85 -10.05
N ARG A 223 15.08 8.93 -11.01
CA ARG A 223 14.73 9.16 -12.42
C ARG A 223 13.25 9.49 -12.61
N ARG A 224 12.37 8.90 -11.80
CA ARG A 224 10.94 9.21 -11.75
C ARG A 224 10.62 10.50 -11.00
N GLY A 225 11.62 11.27 -10.57
CA GLY A 225 11.45 12.59 -9.96
C GLY A 225 11.38 12.60 -8.44
N MET A 226 11.66 11.47 -7.77
CA MET A 226 11.70 11.45 -6.30
C MET A 226 12.82 12.34 -5.77
N ARG A 227 12.45 13.39 -5.02
CA ARG A 227 13.42 14.21 -4.28
C ARG A 227 14.00 13.40 -3.12
N ALA A 228 15.29 13.59 -2.85
CA ALA A 228 15.98 12.94 -1.74
C ALA A 228 15.21 13.08 -0.41
N PRO A 229 15.00 11.99 0.34
CA PRO A 229 14.39 12.06 1.66
C PRO A 229 15.34 12.72 2.66
N VAL A 230 14.79 13.25 3.75
CA VAL A 230 15.61 13.82 4.84
C VAL A 230 16.20 12.71 5.71
N LEU A 231 15.42 11.64 5.96
CA LEU A 231 15.84 10.47 6.72
C LEU A 231 15.40 9.19 6.02
N ALA A 232 16.32 8.24 5.91
CA ALA A 232 16.03 6.86 5.53
C ALA A 232 16.18 5.94 6.75
N VAL A 233 15.21 5.06 6.96
CA VAL A 233 15.15 4.10 8.05
C VAL A 233 15.21 2.69 7.47
N GLY A 234 16.13 1.84 7.93
CA GLY A 234 16.28 0.48 7.41
C GLY A 234 16.97 -0.47 8.37
N ASP A 235 17.05 -1.75 8.01
CA ASP A 235 17.91 -2.72 8.72
C ASP A 235 19.41 -2.42 8.47
N GLY A 236 20.31 -3.16 9.14
CA GLY A 236 21.75 -3.16 8.97
C GLY A 236 22.27 -3.61 7.60
N ALA A 237 21.42 -4.07 6.68
CA ALA A 237 21.82 -4.60 5.38
C ALA A 237 22.64 -3.60 4.56
N LEU A 238 23.94 -3.86 4.39
CA LEU A 238 24.91 -2.93 3.80
C LEU A 238 24.55 -2.49 2.37
N GLY A 239 23.84 -3.32 1.61
CA GLY A 239 23.46 -3.04 0.23
C GLY A 239 22.62 -1.77 0.09
N PHE A 240 21.62 -1.59 0.96
CA PHE A 240 20.75 -0.41 0.93
C PHE A 240 21.52 0.88 1.22
N TRP A 241 22.38 0.88 2.24
CA TRP A 241 23.07 2.08 2.69
C TRP A 241 24.15 2.55 1.72
N ASN A 242 24.86 1.61 1.10
CA ASN A 242 25.80 1.96 0.02
C ASN A 242 25.06 2.62 -1.15
N ALA A 243 23.92 2.05 -1.56
CA ALA A 243 23.09 2.62 -2.60
C ALA A 243 22.49 3.99 -2.21
N LEU A 244 22.07 4.17 -0.96
CA LEU A 244 21.54 5.43 -0.47
C LEU A 244 22.59 6.55 -0.50
N ARG A 245 23.82 6.28 -0.05
CA ARG A 245 24.92 7.25 -0.09
C ARG A 245 25.30 7.64 -1.51
N GLU A 246 25.18 6.71 -2.45
CA GLU A 246 25.45 6.98 -3.87
C GLU A 246 24.35 7.85 -4.50
N VAL A 247 23.08 7.47 -4.34
CA VAL A 247 21.95 8.08 -5.07
C VAL A 247 21.41 9.31 -4.36
N PHE A 248 21.35 9.30 -3.04
CA PHE A 248 20.79 10.38 -2.22
C PHE A 248 21.73 10.75 -1.04
N PRO A 249 22.94 11.27 -1.33
CA PRO A 249 23.99 11.49 -0.32
C PRO A 249 23.62 12.44 0.82
N ALA A 250 22.62 13.31 0.61
CA ALA A 250 22.14 14.23 1.64
C ALA A 250 21.17 13.57 2.65
N SER A 251 20.70 12.35 2.39
CA SER A 251 19.77 11.64 3.27
C SER A 251 20.50 11.10 4.49
N ARG A 252 19.95 11.35 5.69
CA ARG A 252 20.49 10.79 6.93
C ARG A 252 20.09 9.32 7.08
N GLU A 253 20.90 8.55 7.79
CA GLU A 253 20.67 7.13 8.05
C GLU A 253 20.13 6.88 9.45
N GLN A 254 19.08 6.08 9.55
CA GLN A 254 18.58 5.55 10.82
C GLN A 254 18.49 4.02 10.77
N ARG A 255 19.18 3.35 11.69
CA ARG A 255 19.12 1.88 11.81
C ARG A 255 17.93 1.45 12.66
N CYS A 256 17.23 0.42 12.22
CA CYS A 256 16.07 -0.14 12.90
C CYS A 256 16.46 -0.79 14.24
N TRP A 257 15.91 -0.28 15.35
CA TRP A 257 16.15 -0.85 16.68
C TRP A 257 15.61 -2.28 16.83
N PHE A 258 14.51 -2.61 16.14
CA PHE A 258 13.94 -3.97 16.19
C PHE A 258 14.94 -5.03 15.68
N HIS A 259 15.48 -4.82 14.48
CA HIS A 259 16.49 -5.72 13.92
C HIS A 259 17.80 -5.67 14.70
N LYS A 260 18.19 -4.48 15.18
CA LYS A 260 19.37 -4.32 16.03
C LYS A 260 19.28 -5.16 17.31
N ILE A 261 18.13 -5.15 18.00
CA ILE A 261 17.90 -5.99 19.18
C ILE A 261 18.07 -7.47 18.82
N GLY A 262 17.50 -7.92 17.70
CA GLY A 262 17.70 -9.29 17.20
C GLY A 262 19.18 -9.66 17.04
N ASN A 263 19.96 -8.78 16.40
CA ASN A 263 21.40 -8.96 16.19
C ASN A 263 22.20 -9.02 17.50
N VAL A 264 21.85 -8.20 18.49
CA VAL A 264 22.47 -8.21 19.82
C VAL A 264 22.15 -9.53 20.54
N LEU A 265 20.87 -9.94 20.54
CA LEU A 265 20.43 -11.16 21.22
C LEU A 265 21.02 -12.43 20.60
N ALA A 266 21.25 -12.44 19.28
CA ALA A 266 21.93 -13.54 18.60
C ALA A 266 23.39 -13.73 19.06
N ALA A 267 24.03 -12.67 19.59
CA ALA A 267 25.37 -12.70 20.16
C ALA A 267 25.38 -12.96 21.68
N LEU A 268 24.23 -13.31 22.27
CA LEU A 268 24.06 -13.53 23.70
C LEU A 268 23.45 -14.90 24.00
N PRO A 269 23.82 -15.55 25.13
CA PRO A 269 23.11 -16.73 25.60
C PRO A 269 21.67 -16.37 25.99
N LYS A 270 20.74 -17.31 25.80
CA LYS A 270 19.29 -17.10 26.08
C LYS A 270 19.01 -16.63 27.51
N SER A 271 19.81 -17.05 28.48
CA SER A 271 19.70 -16.63 29.89
C SER A 271 19.93 -15.13 30.10
N ALA A 272 20.73 -14.49 29.24
CA ALA A 272 21.01 -13.05 29.31
C ALA A 272 19.98 -12.19 28.57
N HIS A 273 19.08 -12.80 27.77
CA HIS A 273 18.13 -12.08 26.91
C HIS A 273 17.20 -11.13 27.67
N PRO A 274 16.59 -11.52 28.81
CA PRO A 274 15.67 -10.61 29.53
C PRO A 274 16.35 -9.32 30.00
N GLY A 275 17.54 -9.44 30.62
CA GLY A 275 18.33 -8.29 31.06
C GLY A 275 18.81 -7.43 29.90
N ALA A 276 19.27 -8.05 28.81
CA ALA A 276 19.76 -7.32 27.64
C ALA A 276 18.63 -6.54 26.96
N LYS A 277 17.43 -7.11 26.83
CA LYS A 277 16.26 -6.42 26.29
C LYS A 277 15.90 -5.18 27.12
N LYS A 278 15.91 -5.30 28.45
CA LYS A 278 15.66 -4.17 29.35
C LYS A 278 16.71 -3.08 29.16
N ALA A 279 18.00 -3.43 29.19
CA ALA A 279 19.07 -2.47 29.02
C ALA A 279 19.07 -1.78 27.65
N LEU A 280 18.75 -2.50 26.57
CA LEU A 280 18.57 -1.92 25.24
C LEU A 280 17.35 -0.97 25.21
N ALA A 281 16.26 -1.30 25.89
CA ALA A 281 15.07 -0.45 26.00
C ALA A 281 15.32 0.89 26.66
N GLU A 282 16.25 0.96 27.63
CA GLU A 282 16.69 2.22 28.23
C GLU A 282 17.38 3.15 27.22
N ILE A 283 17.96 2.62 26.14
CA ILE A 283 18.66 3.43 25.14
C ILE A 283 17.67 4.11 24.19
N TRP A 284 16.76 3.34 23.60
CA TRP A 284 15.84 3.85 22.57
C TRP A 284 14.55 4.47 23.11
N ASN A 285 14.30 4.36 24.42
CA ASN A 285 13.28 5.16 25.14
C ASN A 285 13.88 6.26 26.01
N ALA A 286 15.18 6.54 25.90
CA ALA A 286 15.77 7.63 26.63
C ALA A 286 15.09 8.97 26.29
N GLU A 287 15.13 9.91 27.23
CA GLU A 287 14.52 11.23 27.07
C GLU A 287 15.12 12.02 25.91
N ASP A 288 16.43 11.87 25.68
CA ASP A 288 17.16 12.50 24.60
C ASP A 288 18.42 11.70 24.22
N ARG A 289 19.16 12.20 23.22
CA ARG A 289 20.39 11.58 22.72
C ARG A 289 21.49 11.45 23.78
N ASP A 290 21.59 12.38 24.71
CA ASP A 290 22.64 12.36 25.74
C ASP A 290 22.32 11.32 26.82
N HIS A 291 21.05 11.22 27.22
CA HIS A 291 20.56 10.13 28.06
C HIS A 291 20.76 8.77 27.38
N ALA A 292 20.48 8.66 26.08
CA ALA A 292 20.72 7.42 25.32
C ALA A 292 22.21 7.03 25.32
N ARG A 293 23.13 7.99 25.15
CA ARG A 293 24.58 7.76 25.22
C ARG A 293 25.02 7.29 26.61
N ARG A 294 24.45 7.84 27.69
CA ARG A 294 24.69 7.35 29.06
C ARG A 294 24.18 5.91 29.24
N ALA A 295 23.00 5.59 28.71
CA ALA A 295 22.47 4.23 28.74
C ALA A 295 23.35 3.23 27.97
N VAL A 296 23.92 3.64 26.83
CA VAL A 296 24.89 2.83 26.06
C VAL A 296 26.16 2.58 26.86
N ALA A 297 26.68 3.58 27.58
CA ALA A 297 27.83 3.41 28.46
C ALA A 297 27.53 2.39 29.57
N GLY A 298 26.34 2.44 30.17
CA GLY A 298 25.88 1.44 31.14
C GLY A 298 25.77 0.03 30.53
N PHE A 299 25.21 -0.09 29.33
CA PHE A 299 25.14 -1.36 28.59
C PHE A 299 26.53 -1.92 28.29
N LYS A 300 27.47 -1.07 27.85
CA LYS A 300 28.86 -1.45 27.62
C LYS A 300 29.51 -1.97 28.89
N LEU A 301 29.36 -1.27 30.02
CA LEU A 301 29.93 -1.69 31.30
C LEU A 301 29.39 -3.08 31.74
N ALA A 302 28.08 -3.29 31.61
CA ALA A 302 27.44 -4.53 32.04
C ALA A 302 27.79 -5.75 31.17
N TYR A 303 28.00 -5.55 29.86
CA TYR A 303 28.12 -6.66 28.90
C TYR A 303 29.51 -6.83 28.28
N ALA A 304 30.38 -5.81 28.26
CA ALA A 304 31.62 -5.86 27.48
C ALA A 304 32.60 -6.96 27.92
N ALA A 305 32.71 -7.22 29.22
CA ALA A 305 33.66 -8.20 29.76
C ALA A 305 33.39 -9.64 29.29
N LYS A 306 32.12 -10.01 29.08
CA LYS A 306 31.72 -11.37 28.66
C LYS A 306 31.19 -11.44 27.24
N PHE A 307 30.64 -10.35 26.73
CA PHE A 307 29.86 -10.31 25.50
C PHE A 307 30.26 -9.14 24.59
N GLY A 308 31.56 -8.94 24.39
CA GLY A 308 32.11 -7.86 23.54
C GLY A 308 31.49 -7.79 22.14
N LYS A 309 31.18 -8.94 21.52
CA LYS A 309 30.48 -9.00 20.22
C LYS A 309 29.09 -8.37 20.26
N ALA A 310 28.33 -8.58 21.34
CA ALA A 310 26.99 -8.02 21.51
C ALA A 310 27.05 -6.50 21.72
N VAL A 311 28.07 -6.02 22.45
CA VAL A 311 28.32 -4.59 22.66
C VAL A 311 28.73 -3.89 21.35
N ALA A 312 29.63 -4.50 20.57
CA ALA A 312 30.07 -3.96 19.28
C ALA A 312 28.89 -3.71 18.34
N LYS A 313 27.88 -4.61 18.32
CA LYS A 313 26.66 -4.41 17.52
C LYS A 313 25.95 -3.09 17.81
N VAL A 314 26.04 -2.54 19.02
CA VAL A 314 25.41 -1.25 19.38
C VAL A 314 26.39 -0.10 19.18
N VAL A 315 27.64 -0.25 19.64
CA VAL A 315 28.62 0.84 19.67
C VAL A 315 29.09 1.22 18.26
N ASP A 316 29.27 0.24 17.38
CA ASP A 316 29.82 0.47 16.03
C ASP A 316 28.85 1.25 15.11
N ASP A 317 27.54 1.17 15.38
CA ASP A 317 26.48 1.83 14.60
C ASP A 317 25.72 2.87 15.44
N LEU A 318 26.36 3.42 16.49
CA LEU A 318 25.65 4.18 17.52
C LEU A 318 25.00 5.45 16.98
N ASP A 319 25.69 6.20 16.12
CA ASP A 319 25.17 7.46 15.60
C ASP A 319 23.97 7.24 14.68
N GLU A 320 24.00 6.21 13.82
CA GLU A 320 22.87 5.83 12.97
C GLU A 320 21.73 5.18 13.78
N LEU A 321 22.01 4.57 14.94
CA LEU A 321 20.96 4.08 15.83
C LEU A 321 20.23 5.23 16.56
N LEU A 322 20.91 6.34 16.81
CA LEU A 322 20.38 7.49 17.55
C LEU A 322 19.97 8.67 16.66
N ALA A 323 20.13 8.57 15.33
CA ALA A 323 19.84 9.66 14.40
C ALA A 323 18.42 10.23 14.51
N PHE A 324 17.45 9.40 14.92
CA PHE A 324 16.06 9.77 15.13
C PHE A 324 15.87 10.85 16.21
N TYR A 325 16.78 10.97 17.19
CA TYR A 325 16.69 12.00 18.25
C TYR A 325 16.86 13.43 17.72
N ASP A 326 17.43 13.59 16.52
CA ASP A 326 17.60 14.90 15.86
C ASP A 326 16.33 15.33 15.09
N PHE A 327 15.20 14.63 15.27
CA PHE A 327 13.89 14.89 14.66
C PHE A 327 12.84 15.12 15.75
N PRO A 328 11.60 15.56 15.43
CA PRO A 328 10.56 15.80 16.44
C PRO A 328 10.31 14.59 17.35
N ALA A 329 10.15 14.82 18.65
CA ALA A 329 9.93 13.77 19.64
C ALA A 329 8.72 12.89 19.31
N GLU A 330 7.67 13.50 18.76
CA GLU A 330 6.44 12.83 18.34
C GLU A 330 6.71 11.78 17.24
N HIS A 331 7.73 12.00 16.42
CA HIS A 331 8.09 11.11 15.31
C HIS A 331 8.95 9.92 15.76
N TRP A 332 9.65 9.99 16.90
CA TRP A 332 10.62 8.99 17.33
C TRP A 332 10.08 7.56 17.36
N VAL A 333 8.84 7.40 17.85
CA VAL A 333 8.15 6.09 17.89
C VAL A 333 8.02 5.44 16.51
N HIS A 334 7.92 6.25 15.46
CA HIS A 334 7.83 5.80 14.06
C HIS A 334 9.22 5.61 13.43
N LEU A 335 10.17 6.50 13.73
CA LEU A 335 11.48 6.55 13.06
C LEU A 335 12.47 5.49 13.56
N ARG A 336 12.35 5.05 14.82
CA ARG A 336 13.27 4.06 15.41
C ARG A 336 13.10 2.62 14.89
N THR A 337 12.10 2.36 14.03
CA THR A 337 11.76 1.01 13.58
C THR A 337 11.24 0.98 12.14
N THR A 338 11.42 -0.15 11.44
CA THR A 338 10.82 -0.46 10.14
C THR A 338 9.45 -1.13 10.28
N ASN A 339 8.81 -1.05 11.46
CA ASN A 339 7.49 -1.63 11.72
C ASN A 339 6.40 -1.30 10.67
N PRO A 340 6.35 -0.10 10.03
CA PRO A 340 5.39 0.14 8.95
C PRO A 340 5.44 -0.89 7.82
N ILE A 341 6.63 -1.40 7.49
CA ILE A 341 6.82 -2.46 6.51
C ILE A 341 6.55 -3.82 7.17
N GLU A 342 7.22 -4.10 8.29
CA GLU A 342 7.17 -5.42 8.92
C GLU A 342 5.75 -5.85 9.33
N SER A 343 4.94 -4.94 9.89
CA SER A 343 3.55 -5.23 10.27
C SER A 343 2.65 -5.54 9.07
N THR A 344 2.87 -4.86 7.94
CA THR A 344 2.15 -5.12 6.69
C THR A 344 2.49 -6.52 6.17
N PHE A 345 3.77 -6.90 6.21
CA PHE A 345 4.23 -8.18 5.67
C PHE A 345 4.13 -9.37 6.62
N ALA A 346 3.97 -9.16 7.93
CA ALA A 346 3.71 -10.24 8.88
C ALA A 346 2.46 -11.04 8.49
N THR A 347 1.41 -10.34 8.05
CA THR A 347 0.17 -10.95 7.54
C THR A 347 0.44 -11.78 6.29
N VAL A 348 1.30 -11.30 5.39
CA VAL A 348 1.66 -11.96 4.13
C VAL A 348 2.43 -13.25 4.40
N ARG A 349 3.50 -13.17 5.20
CA ARG A 349 4.35 -14.33 5.53
C ARG A 349 3.57 -15.44 6.23
N HIS A 350 2.68 -15.09 7.17
CA HIS A 350 1.83 -16.06 7.85
C HIS A 350 0.91 -16.81 6.88
N ARG A 351 0.48 -16.16 5.79
CA ARG A 351 -0.60 -16.66 4.90
C ARG A 351 -0.07 -17.31 3.63
N THR A 352 1.12 -16.92 3.14
CA THR A 352 1.84 -17.63 2.06
C THR A 352 2.21 -19.07 2.43
N LYS A 353 2.25 -19.40 3.73
CA LYS A 353 2.45 -20.78 4.20
C LYS A 353 1.27 -21.71 3.86
N VAL A 354 0.05 -21.17 3.78
CA VAL A 354 -1.20 -21.93 3.53
C VAL A 354 -1.42 -22.17 2.05
N THR A 355 -1.22 -21.14 1.20
CA THR A 355 -1.48 -21.21 -0.24
C THR A 355 -0.33 -21.81 -1.06
N LYS A 356 0.77 -22.24 -0.40
CA LYS A 356 2.05 -22.67 -1.00
C LYS A 356 2.74 -21.60 -1.86
N GLY A 357 2.34 -20.33 -1.74
CA GLY A 357 2.94 -19.20 -2.44
C GLY A 357 2.45 -18.99 -3.87
N PRO A 358 2.81 -17.85 -4.50
CA PRO A 358 2.47 -17.53 -5.88
C PRO A 358 3.09 -18.53 -6.85
N GLY A 359 2.42 -18.73 -8.00
CA GLY A 359 2.91 -19.59 -9.07
C GLY A 359 4.20 -19.08 -9.72
N SER A 360 4.43 -17.77 -9.79
CA SER A 360 5.65 -17.18 -10.36
C SER A 360 6.08 -15.95 -9.59
N LYS A 361 7.31 -15.47 -9.81
CA LYS A 361 7.79 -14.20 -9.22
C LYS A 361 6.92 -13.01 -9.57
N ALA A 362 6.55 -12.87 -10.84
CA ALA A 362 5.68 -11.78 -11.31
C ALA A 362 4.31 -11.77 -10.62
N ALA A 363 3.72 -12.96 -10.43
CA ALA A 363 2.49 -13.10 -9.64
C ALA A 363 2.72 -12.73 -8.17
N GLY A 364 3.85 -13.13 -7.59
CA GLY A 364 4.23 -12.79 -6.22
C GLY A 364 4.39 -11.29 -5.99
N LEU A 365 5.06 -10.60 -6.90
CA LEU A 365 5.21 -9.14 -6.89
C LEU A 365 3.85 -8.45 -6.98
N ALA A 366 3.01 -8.85 -7.94
CA ALA A 366 1.69 -8.26 -8.13
C ALA A 366 0.78 -8.46 -6.91
N MET A 367 0.84 -9.63 -6.28
CA MET A 367 0.11 -9.90 -5.04
C MET A 367 0.63 -9.05 -3.87
N ALA A 368 1.95 -8.96 -3.71
CA ALA A 368 2.57 -8.11 -2.69
C ALA A 368 2.22 -6.63 -2.90
N PHE A 369 2.15 -6.17 -4.14
CA PHE A 369 1.71 -4.83 -4.49
C PHE A 369 0.27 -4.57 -4.00
N LYS A 370 -0.70 -5.40 -4.40
CA LYS A 370 -2.11 -5.23 -3.97
C LYS A 370 -2.30 -5.35 -2.46
N LEU A 371 -1.47 -6.17 -1.81
CA LEU A 371 -1.40 -6.28 -0.35
C LEU A 371 -1.11 -4.95 0.31
N ILE A 372 -0.03 -4.33 -0.13
CA ILE A 372 0.46 -3.10 0.47
C ILE A 372 -0.50 -1.97 0.12
N GLU A 373 -1.00 -1.91 -1.11
CA GLU A 373 -2.02 -0.95 -1.54
C GLU A 373 -3.25 -1.01 -0.63
N ALA A 374 -3.78 -2.21 -0.37
CA ALA A 374 -4.92 -2.39 0.54
C ALA A 374 -4.57 -2.04 1.99
N ALA A 375 -3.38 -2.41 2.46
CA ALA A 375 -2.94 -2.12 3.82
C ALA A 375 -2.68 -0.63 4.07
N GLN A 376 -2.22 0.09 3.05
CA GLN A 376 -1.89 1.51 3.10
C GLN A 376 -3.07 2.37 3.55
N HIS A 377 -4.30 2.02 3.16
CA HIS A 377 -5.50 2.74 3.60
C HIS A 377 -5.73 2.71 5.12
N ARG A 378 -5.13 1.75 5.83
CA ARG A 378 -5.22 1.63 7.30
C ARG A 378 -3.96 2.10 8.01
N TRP A 379 -2.94 2.55 7.28
CA TRP A 379 -1.74 3.06 7.92
C TRP A 379 -2.02 4.37 8.63
N ARG A 380 -1.77 4.38 9.93
CA ARG A 380 -1.76 5.61 10.72
C ARG A 380 -0.65 6.53 10.21
N ALA A 381 -0.99 7.80 10.02
CA ALA A 381 -0.01 8.87 9.79
C ALA A 381 1.05 8.92 10.90
N VAL A 382 2.16 9.62 10.65
CA VAL A 382 3.09 9.94 11.74
C VAL A 382 2.39 10.84 12.77
N ASN A 383 2.83 10.81 14.03
CA ASN A 383 2.28 11.71 15.04
C ASN A 383 2.69 13.15 14.72
N ALA A 384 1.89 14.14 15.13
CA ALA A 384 2.09 15.55 14.78
C ALA A 384 2.44 15.80 13.28
N PRO A 385 1.58 15.38 12.33
CA PRO A 385 1.87 15.43 10.88
C PRO A 385 2.37 16.78 10.35
N HIS A 386 1.94 17.89 10.96
CA HIS A 386 2.32 19.24 10.57
C HIS A 386 3.83 19.50 10.74
N LEU A 387 4.52 18.81 11.66
CA LEU A 387 5.96 18.95 11.88
C LEU A 387 6.79 18.35 10.75
N VAL A 388 6.21 17.46 9.93
CA VAL A 388 6.90 16.85 8.78
C VAL A 388 7.31 17.90 7.75
N ALA A 389 6.46 18.90 7.51
CA ALA A 389 6.78 20.02 6.62
C ALA A 389 7.93 20.88 7.18
N LEU A 390 8.00 21.08 8.49
CA LEU A 390 9.09 21.81 9.14
C LEU A 390 10.42 21.06 9.00
N VAL A 391 10.41 19.75 9.19
CA VAL A 391 11.58 18.90 8.94
C VAL A 391 12.02 19.01 7.49
N ARG A 392 11.09 19.02 6.53
CA ARG A 392 11.41 19.21 5.12
C ARG A 392 12.01 20.59 4.81
N ALA A 393 11.58 21.62 5.52
CA ALA A 393 12.12 22.97 5.42
C ALA A 393 13.49 23.14 6.12
N GLY A 394 14.01 22.09 6.77
CA GLY A 394 15.30 22.13 7.47
C GLY A 394 15.24 22.78 8.84
N ALA A 395 14.08 22.76 9.51
CA ALA A 395 13.96 23.18 10.90
C ALA A 395 14.84 22.30 11.81
N ARG A 396 15.46 22.92 12.81
CA ARG A 396 16.33 22.24 13.78
C ARG A 396 15.50 21.81 14.99
N PHE A 397 15.73 20.58 15.43
CA PHE A 397 15.13 20.03 16.64
C PHE A 397 16.24 19.68 17.63
N GLU A 398 16.13 20.22 18.85
CA GLU A 398 17.03 19.89 19.95
C GLU A 398 16.26 19.13 21.02
N ARG A 399 16.75 17.95 21.38
CA ARG A 399 16.05 17.03 22.30
C ARG A 399 14.59 16.78 21.88
N GLY A 400 14.36 16.76 20.56
CA GLY A 400 13.04 16.54 19.96
C GLY A 400 12.10 17.76 19.95
N GLN A 401 12.54 18.92 20.43
CA GLN A 401 11.75 20.16 20.43
C GLN A 401 12.22 21.10 19.33
N LEU A 402 11.28 21.80 18.68
CA LEU A 402 11.58 22.78 17.65
C LEU A 402 12.37 23.95 18.25
N VAL A 403 13.52 24.27 17.64
CA VAL A 403 14.28 25.46 18.00
C VAL A 403 13.91 26.57 17.02
N GLU A 404 13.23 27.60 17.51
CA GLU A 404 12.98 28.81 16.73
C GLU A 404 14.30 29.49 16.40
N ARG A 405 14.46 29.98 15.16
CA ARG A 405 15.63 30.80 14.83
C ARG A 405 15.59 32.06 15.71
N PRO A 406 16.72 32.52 16.26
CA PRO A 406 16.78 33.83 16.91
C PRO A 406 16.22 34.87 15.92
N THR A 407 15.23 35.63 16.35
CA THR A 407 14.74 36.77 15.58
C THR A 407 15.94 37.68 15.33
N ALA A 408 16.26 37.97 14.07
CA ALA A 408 17.29 38.96 13.77
C ALA A 408 16.93 40.24 14.55
N GLU A 409 17.83 40.71 15.41
CA GLU A 409 17.62 41.94 16.16
C GLU A 409 17.24 43.06 15.19
N PRO A 410 16.23 43.88 15.50
CA PRO A 410 15.90 45.02 14.66
C PRO A 410 17.15 45.88 14.53
N ILE A 411 17.55 46.14 13.28
CA ILE A 411 18.62 47.10 12.97
C ILE A 411 18.20 48.41 13.62
N THR A 412 18.84 48.75 14.74
CA THR A 412 18.64 50.03 15.41
C THR A 412 19.22 51.06 14.45
N THR A 413 18.34 51.67 13.66
CA THR A 413 18.71 52.78 12.79
C THR A 413 18.93 53.95 13.72
N THR A 414 20.17 54.16 14.14
CA THR A 414 20.58 55.36 14.84
C THR A 414 20.45 56.53 13.86
N ALA A 415 19.31 57.20 13.88
CA ALA A 415 19.17 58.51 13.28
C ALA A 415 20.01 59.49 14.11
N ALA A 416 21.24 59.74 13.65
CA ALA A 416 22.03 60.87 14.11
C ALA A 416 21.43 62.14 13.50
N ALA A 417 20.72 62.90 14.34
CA ALA A 417 20.39 64.29 14.09
C ALA A 417 21.38 65.16 14.87
N ALA A 418 22.28 65.84 14.14
CA ALA A 418 22.87 67.16 14.39
C ALA A 418 24.06 67.36 13.45
#